data_AF-A0A194RLD7-F1
#
_entry.id   AF-A0A194RLD7-F1
#
_cell.length_a   1.000
_cell.length_b   1.000
_cell.length_c   1.000
_cell.angle_alpha   90.00
_cell.angle_beta   90.00
_cell.angle_gamma   90.00
#
_symmetry.space_group_name_H-M   'P 1'
#
loop_
_entity.id
_entity.type
_entity.pdbx_description
1 polymer ?
#
loop_
_entity_poly.entity_id
_entity_poly.type
_entity_poly.pdbx_seq_one_letter_code
_entity_poly.pdbx_strand_id
1 'polypeptide(L)'
;MAVKFSNDNQPHEGVHPHDAKSMSEEELWAELRQVAAAPECVALGECGLNYTKDFSEPHVQRAVFKRQSFHTKRMSLHIGQRECFDVQVELACELQKPLLVHEKAAQEDVLRILEEGGARLPPVVVHSFTGSAEQGLRYLERGCYLALTGYVCKDKAADGVRRLLADRLLPLDRLLVETDSPFMYPNVRASKLPPHVKACLTERSMNFVNRYCTFQRNEPCALPAVVELAAGFLGRSAQDVALATAFNALKLFGLSH
;
A
#
# COMPACT_ATOMS: atom_id res chain seq x y z
N MET A 1 12.34 -1.63 7.57
CA MET A 1 12.12 -0.21 7.22
C MET A 1 10.65 -0.07 6.90
N ALA A 2 9.93 0.78 7.63
CA ALA A 2 8.59 1.21 7.26
C ALA A 2 8.76 2.61 6.66
N VAL A 3 8.51 2.77 5.36
CA VAL A 3 8.53 4.10 4.74
C VAL A 3 7.09 4.58 4.71
N LYS A 4 6.69 5.19 5.83
CA LYS A 4 5.59 6.15 5.90
C LYS A 4 5.99 7.16 6.97
N PHE A 5 6.65 8.23 6.54
CA PHE A 5 6.97 9.34 7.43
C PHE A 5 5.83 10.35 7.31
N SER A 6 4.90 10.37 8.27
CA SER A 6 3.91 11.44 8.35
C SER A 6 4.50 12.68 9.02
N ASN A 7 4.23 13.83 8.39
CA ASN A 7 4.44 15.23 8.77
C ASN A 7 5.91 15.71 8.78
N ASP A 8 6.23 16.46 7.72
CA ASP A 8 7.37 17.36 7.51
C ASP A 8 8.70 16.83 6.91
N ASN A 9 8.75 15.58 6.42
CA ASN A 9 9.73 15.14 5.40
C ASN A 9 9.41 13.72 4.90
N GLN A 10 8.60 13.60 3.84
CA GLN A 10 8.17 12.30 3.30
C GLN A 10 9.16 11.78 2.25
N PRO A 11 9.68 10.54 2.35
CA PRO A 11 10.52 9.93 1.31
C PRO A 11 9.72 9.43 0.10
N HIS A 12 8.40 9.63 0.10
CA HIS A 12 7.53 9.28 -1.01
C HIS A 12 6.53 10.41 -1.23
N GLU A 13 6.20 10.67 -2.48
CA GLU A 13 5.27 11.75 -2.82
C GLU A 13 4.23 11.31 -3.81
N GLY A 14 2.99 11.57 -3.47
CA GLY A 14 1.84 11.25 -4.28
C GLY A 14 0.58 11.80 -3.65
N VAL A 15 -0.46 11.88 -4.45
CA VAL A 15 -1.77 12.35 -4.03
C VAL A 15 -2.57 11.13 -3.63
N HIS A 16 -2.81 11.01 -2.33
CA HIS A 16 -3.67 9.97 -1.79
C HIS A 16 -5.08 10.10 -2.39
N PRO A 17 -5.81 9.01 -2.65
CA PRO A 17 -7.13 9.07 -3.30
C PRO A 17 -8.17 9.95 -2.58
N HIS A 18 -7.97 10.22 -1.29
CA HIS A 18 -8.80 11.14 -0.50
C HIS A 18 -8.60 12.61 -0.86
N ASP A 19 -7.42 12.94 -1.35
CA ASP A 19 -6.96 14.31 -1.62
C ASP A 19 -7.01 14.65 -3.12
N ALA A 20 -7.40 13.70 -3.98
CA ALA A 20 -7.53 13.91 -5.43
C ALA A 20 -8.41 15.11 -5.81
N LYS A 21 -9.47 15.38 -5.02
CA LYS A 21 -10.33 16.56 -5.21
C LYS A 21 -9.59 17.88 -5.03
N SER A 22 -8.46 17.92 -4.33
CA SER A 22 -7.67 19.14 -4.13
C SER A 22 -6.72 19.40 -5.30
N MET A 23 -6.63 18.48 -6.27
CA MET A 23 -5.82 18.64 -7.49
C MET A 23 -6.60 19.44 -8.52
N SER A 24 -6.38 20.75 -8.55
CA SER A 24 -7.06 21.68 -9.46
C SER A 24 -6.13 22.55 -10.29
N GLU A 25 -4.82 22.55 -9.97
CA GLU A 25 -3.88 23.56 -10.45
C GLU A 25 -2.70 22.89 -11.15
N GLU A 26 -2.36 23.38 -12.34
CA GLU A 26 -1.19 22.96 -13.13
C GLU A 26 0.12 23.15 -12.34
N GLU A 27 0.14 24.16 -11.47
CA GLU A 27 1.23 24.47 -10.53
C GLU A 27 1.45 23.34 -9.51
N LEU A 28 0.38 22.75 -8.97
CA LEU A 28 0.47 21.65 -8.00
C LEU A 28 1.04 20.36 -8.64
N TRP A 29 0.75 20.12 -9.91
CA TRP A 29 1.36 19.01 -10.67
C TRP A 29 2.84 19.27 -10.98
N ALA A 30 3.20 20.51 -11.29
CA ALA A 30 4.59 20.90 -11.50
C ALA A 30 5.41 20.75 -10.21
N GLU A 31 4.85 21.14 -9.06
CA GLU A 31 5.45 20.92 -7.74
C GLU A 31 5.62 19.43 -7.44
N LEU A 32 4.56 18.62 -7.62
CA LEU A 32 4.64 17.17 -7.42
C LEU A 32 5.74 16.56 -8.30
N ARG A 33 5.84 16.97 -9.57
CA ARG A 33 6.90 16.49 -10.46
C ARG A 33 8.29 16.90 -9.97
N GLN A 34 8.44 18.14 -9.51
CA GLN A 34 9.71 18.66 -9.04
C GLN A 34 10.20 17.87 -7.82
N VAL A 35 9.33 17.68 -6.83
CA VAL A 35 9.75 17.00 -5.60
C VAL A 35 9.80 15.48 -5.80
N ALA A 36 8.94 14.92 -6.66
CA ALA A 36 9.06 13.53 -7.10
C ALA A 36 10.33 13.28 -7.91
N ALA A 37 11.01 14.28 -8.45
CA ALA A 37 12.33 14.13 -9.10
C ALA A 37 13.50 14.19 -8.12
N ALA A 38 13.29 14.67 -6.88
CA ALA A 38 14.35 14.82 -5.88
C ALA A 38 14.97 13.46 -5.50
N PRO A 39 16.29 13.36 -5.28
CA PRO A 39 16.94 12.11 -4.86
C PRO A 39 16.40 11.53 -3.54
N GLU A 40 15.90 12.38 -2.65
CA GLU A 40 15.34 12.00 -1.35
C GLU A 40 13.97 11.33 -1.48
N CYS A 41 13.26 11.57 -2.59
CA CYS A 41 12.01 10.89 -2.91
C CYS A 41 12.33 9.53 -3.54
N VAL A 42 12.11 8.44 -2.82
CA VAL A 42 12.47 7.08 -3.25
C VAL A 42 11.31 6.32 -3.90
N ALA A 43 10.10 6.88 -3.87
CA ALA A 43 8.91 6.29 -4.48
C ALA A 43 7.84 7.36 -4.75
N LEU A 44 6.96 7.08 -5.72
CA LEU A 44 5.80 7.89 -6.01
C LEU A 44 4.56 7.28 -5.34
N GLY A 45 3.84 8.07 -4.54
CA GLY A 45 2.70 7.65 -3.73
C GLY A 45 2.73 8.20 -2.30
N GLU A 46 1.76 7.90 -1.45
CA GLU A 46 0.65 6.95 -1.63
C GLU A 46 -0.38 7.47 -2.66
N CYS A 47 -0.64 6.71 -3.73
CA CYS A 47 -1.59 7.03 -4.81
C CYS A 47 -2.55 5.83 -5.03
N GLY A 48 -3.58 5.93 -5.87
CA GLY A 48 -4.42 4.76 -6.20
C GLY A 48 -5.93 5.05 -6.16
N LEU A 49 -6.73 4.10 -5.64
CA LEU A 49 -8.19 4.20 -5.62
C LEU A 49 -8.80 3.65 -4.32
N ASN A 50 -9.81 4.32 -3.78
CA ASN A 50 -10.50 3.86 -2.57
C ASN A 50 -12.03 4.08 -2.66
N TYR A 51 -12.77 3.00 -2.97
CA TYR A 51 -14.23 3.02 -3.12
C TYR A 51 -14.99 2.70 -1.82
N THR A 52 -14.28 2.35 -0.74
CA THR A 52 -14.92 2.07 0.57
C THR A 52 -15.24 3.33 1.38
N LYS A 53 -14.62 4.46 1.03
CA LYS A 53 -14.86 5.78 1.64
C LYS A 53 -15.36 6.76 0.57
N ASP A 54 -16.35 6.32 -0.21
CA ASP A 54 -17.06 7.19 -1.14
C ASP A 54 -17.98 8.12 -0.36
N PHE A 55 -17.59 9.40 -0.25
CA PHE A 55 -18.53 10.47 0.15
C PHE A 55 -19.47 10.87 -1.01
N SER A 56 -19.67 10.02 -2.02
CA SER A 56 -20.52 10.31 -3.18
C SER A 56 -21.08 9.05 -3.83
N GLU A 57 -22.40 8.99 -3.97
CA GLU A 57 -23.15 7.83 -4.49
C GLU A 57 -22.74 7.40 -5.92
N PRO A 58 -22.52 6.09 -6.18
CA PRO A 58 -22.05 5.57 -7.48
C PRO A 58 -22.89 5.93 -8.71
N HIS A 59 -24.19 6.21 -8.51
CA HIS A 59 -25.10 6.58 -9.61
C HIS A 59 -24.90 8.03 -10.09
N VAL A 60 -24.41 8.93 -9.22
CA VAL A 60 -24.17 10.35 -9.55
C VAL A 60 -22.89 10.49 -10.39
N GLN A 61 -21.83 9.73 -10.08
CA GLN A 61 -20.60 9.74 -10.86
C GLN A 61 -20.80 9.23 -12.30
N ARG A 62 -21.55 8.13 -12.49
CA ARG A 62 -21.82 7.60 -13.84
C ARG A 62 -22.66 8.55 -14.70
N ALA A 63 -23.55 9.34 -14.07
CA ALA A 63 -24.36 10.34 -14.76
C ALA A 63 -23.54 11.58 -15.15
N VAL A 64 -22.57 11.99 -14.33
CA VAL A 64 -21.64 13.09 -14.62
C VAL A 64 -20.62 12.69 -15.69
N PHE A 65 -20.04 11.48 -15.61
CA PHE A 65 -19.08 10.97 -16.60
C PHE A 65 -19.70 10.84 -18.02
N LYS A 66 -20.97 10.40 -18.10
CA LYS A 66 -21.71 10.32 -19.38
C LYS A 66 -22.13 11.69 -19.91
N ARG A 67 -22.35 12.70 -19.06
CA ARG A 67 -22.67 14.07 -19.51
C ARG A 67 -21.43 14.90 -19.89
N GLN A 68 -20.27 14.62 -19.32
CA GLN A 68 -19.03 15.35 -19.61
C GLN A 68 -18.32 14.91 -20.90
N SER A 69 -18.65 13.75 -21.47
CA SER A 69 -18.04 13.27 -22.72
C SER A 69 -18.53 13.97 -24.01
N PHE A 70 -19.53 14.87 -23.97
CA PHE A 70 -20.08 15.45 -25.21
C PHE A 70 -20.13 16.98 -25.32
N HIS A 71 -19.76 17.74 -24.30
CA HIS A 71 -19.59 19.19 -24.48
C HIS A 71 -18.84 19.80 -23.31
N THR A 72 -17.90 20.70 -23.64
CA THR A 72 -17.26 21.70 -22.76
C THR A 72 -15.90 21.31 -22.18
N LYS A 73 -14.85 21.68 -22.93
CA LYS A 73 -13.60 22.19 -22.34
C LYS A 73 -13.97 23.33 -21.38
N ARG A 74 -13.59 23.20 -20.09
CA ARG A 74 -13.75 24.11 -18.93
C ARG A 74 -14.94 23.78 -18.01
N MET A 75 -14.58 23.56 -16.73
CA MET A 75 -15.39 23.51 -15.50
C MET A 75 -15.79 22.13 -14.94
N SER A 76 -14.80 21.28 -14.67
CA SER A 76 -14.69 20.70 -13.33
C SER A 76 -13.31 21.07 -12.79
N LEU A 77 -13.27 21.81 -11.69
CA LEU A 77 -12.01 22.27 -11.08
C LEU A 77 -11.32 21.15 -10.28
N HIS A 78 -11.83 19.92 -10.27
CA HIS A 78 -11.30 18.84 -9.44
C HIS A 78 -11.11 17.59 -10.30
N ILE A 79 -9.90 17.06 -10.30
CA ILE A 79 -9.56 15.82 -11.01
C ILE A 79 -10.11 14.62 -10.22
N GLY A 80 -10.76 13.67 -10.90
CA GLY A 80 -11.28 12.46 -10.24
C GLY A 80 -10.16 11.53 -9.75
N GLN A 81 -10.43 10.65 -8.77
CA GLN A 81 -9.40 9.70 -8.26
C GLN A 81 -8.69 8.92 -9.37
N ARG A 82 -9.44 8.51 -10.41
CA ARG A 82 -8.89 7.75 -11.56
C ARG A 82 -7.93 8.58 -12.40
N GLU A 83 -8.31 9.79 -12.77
CA GLU A 83 -7.47 10.70 -13.56
C GLU A 83 -6.21 11.10 -12.77
N CYS A 84 -6.35 11.33 -11.46
CA CYS A 84 -5.22 11.63 -10.58
C CYS A 84 -4.27 10.43 -10.42
N PHE A 85 -4.79 9.21 -10.38
CA PHE A 85 -3.98 8.01 -10.35
C PHE A 85 -3.26 7.76 -11.68
N ASP A 86 -3.95 7.97 -12.81
CA ASP A 86 -3.39 7.83 -14.15
C ASP A 86 -2.17 8.74 -14.38
N VAL A 87 -2.31 10.04 -14.07
CA VAL A 87 -1.19 11.00 -14.15
C VAL A 87 0.00 10.59 -13.27
N GLN A 88 -0.27 10.04 -12.08
CA GLN A 88 0.79 9.57 -11.19
C GLN A 88 1.48 8.30 -11.71
N VAL A 89 0.75 7.39 -12.36
CA VAL A 89 1.33 6.22 -13.04
C VAL A 89 2.19 6.66 -14.21
N GLU A 90 1.76 7.62 -15.01
CA GLU A 90 2.57 8.20 -16.09
C GLU A 90 3.85 8.83 -15.55
N LEU A 91 3.75 9.64 -14.49
CA LEU A 91 4.92 10.27 -13.87
C LEU A 91 5.90 9.23 -13.30
N ALA A 92 5.40 8.16 -12.68
CA ALA A 92 6.25 7.07 -12.21
C ALA A 92 6.93 6.33 -13.37
N CYS A 93 6.25 6.14 -14.50
CA CYS A 93 6.85 5.61 -15.72
C CYS A 93 7.95 6.53 -16.28
N GLU A 94 7.79 7.85 -16.19
CA GLU A 94 8.81 8.80 -16.66
C GLU A 94 10.04 8.84 -15.75
N LEU A 95 9.82 8.87 -14.43
CA LEU A 95 10.90 8.99 -13.45
C LEU A 95 11.52 7.64 -13.07
N GLN A 96 10.91 6.52 -13.48
CA GLN A 96 11.30 5.16 -13.11
C GLN A 96 11.40 4.95 -11.59
N LYS A 97 10.56 5.66 -10.83
CA LYS A 97 10.46 5.50 -9.37
C LYS A 97 9.42 4.44 -9.01
N PRO A 98 9.66 3.58 -8.01
CA PRO A 98 8.66 2.64 -7.53
C PRO A 98 7.33 3.34 -7.20
N LEU A 99 6.22 2.67 -7.48
CA LEU A 99 4.88 3.18 -7.22
C LEU A 99 4.30 2.55 -5.95
N LEU A 100 3.86 3.38 -5.00
CA LEU A 100 3.12 2.96 -3.81
C LEU A 100 1.61 3.15 -4.05
N VAL A 101 0.91 2.04 -4.26
CA VAL A 101 -0.50 2.00 -4.61
C VAL A 101 -1.34 1.60 -3.39
N HIS A 102 -2.24 2.49 -2.99
CA HIS A 102 -3.34 2.21 -2.09
C HIS A 102 -4.58 1.79 -2.87
N GLU A 103 -5.10 0.62 -2.52
CA GLU A 103 -6.32 0.10 -3.11
C GLU A 103 -7.31 -0.37 -2.04
N LYS A 104 -8.56 0.06 -2.18
CA LYS A 104 -9.71 -0.47 -1.42
C LYS A 104 -10.94 -0.59 -2.29
N ALA A 105 -11.38 -1.83 -2.53
CA ALA A 105 -12.57 -2.17 -3.32
C ALA A 105 -12.55 -1.60 -4.75
N ALA A 106 -11.35 -1.43 -5.33
CA ALA A 106 -11.13 -0.80 -6.62
C ALA A 106 -10.13 -1.56 -7.52
N GLN A 107 -9.82 -2.82 -7.20
CA GLN A 107 -8.81 -3.63 -7.89
C GLN A 107 -8.93 -3.60 -9.42
N GLU A 108 -10.13 -3.79 -10.00
CA GLU A 108 -10.28 -3.82 -11.46
C GLU A 108 -9.79 -2.54 -12.14
N ASP A 109 -10.13 -1.39 -11.57
CA ASP A 109 -9.72 -0.11 -12.13
C ASP A 109 -8.24 0.16 -11.89
N VAL A 110 -7.71 -0.25 -10.73
CA VAL A 110 -6.26 -0.16 -10.46
C VAL A 110 -5.49 -1.00 -11.47
N LEU A 111 -5.87 -2.26 -11.66
CA LEU A 111 -5.21 -3.17 -12.61
C LEU A 111 -5.29 -2.63 -14.04
N ARG A 112 -6.43 -2.10 -14.48
CA ARG A 112 -6.57 -1.49 -15.81
C ARG A 112 -5.58 -0.34 -16.02
N ILE A 113 -5.47 0.58 -15.06
CA ILE A 113 -4.57 1.74 -15.17
C ILE A 113 -3.10 1.28 -15.15
N LEU A 114 -2.75 0.30 -14.31
CA LEU A 114 -1.39 -0.26 -14.32
C LEU A 114 -1.06 -0.96 -15.65
N GLU A 115 -2.03 -1.64 -16.28
CA GLU A 115 -1.86 -2.29 -17.59
C GLU A 115 -1.59 -1.28 -18.72
N GLU A 116 -2.15 -0.08 -18.65
CA GLU A 116 -1.89 1.02 -19.60
C GLU A 116 -0.43 1.52 -19.54
N GLY A 117 0.21 1.42 -18.37
CA GLY A 117 1.65 1.67 -18.21
C GLY A 117 2.53 0.65 -18.96
N GLY A 118 2.05 -0.60 -19.06
CA GLY A 118 2.71 -1.68 -19.80
C GLY A 118 4.18 -1.90 -19.40
N ALA A 119 5.05 -2.07 -20.39
CA ALA A 119 6.48 -2.31 -20.16
C ALA A 119 7.25 -1.12 -19.54
N ARG A 120 6.64 0.07 -19.48
CA ARG A 120 7.26 1.26 -18.85
C ARG A 120 7.06 1.30 -17.34
N LEU A 121 6.13 0.48 -16.83
CA LEU A 121 5.72 0.52 -15.44
C LEU A 121 6.90 0.17 -14.52
N PRO A 122 7.27 1.05 -13.58
CA PRO A 122 8.28 0.74 -12.58
C PRO A 122 7.75 -0.31 -11.58
N PRO A 123 8.57 -0.82 -10.64
CA PRO A 123 8.07 -1.71 -9.61
C PRO A 123 6.89 -1.12 -8.83
N VAL A 124 5.82 -1.90 -8.69
CA VAL A 124 4.60 -1.48 -7.98
C VAL A 124 4.49 -2.21 -6.65
N VAL A 125 4.22 -1.46 -5.58
CA VAL A 125 3.91 -1.99 -4.26
C VAL A 125 2.44 -1.67 -3.95
N VAL A 126 1.64 -2.71 -3.72
CA VAL A 126 0.30 -2.54 -3.14
C VAL A 126 0.46 -2.40 -1.63
N HIS A 127 0.41 -1.15 -1.17
CA HIS A 127 0.53 -0.74 0.22
C HIS A 127 -0.64 -1.27 1.05
N SER A 128 -0.37 -1.66 2.30
CA SER A 128 -1.37 -2.04 3.29
C SER A 128 -2.44 -2.99 2.71
N PHE A 129 -1.97 -4.05 2.06
CA PHE A 129 -2.82 -5.01 1.35
C PHE A 129 -3.76 -5.72 2.33
N THR A 130 -5.07 -5.65 2.06
CA THR A 130 -6.11 -6.29 2.87
C THR A 130 -7.14 -7.05 2.02
N GLY A 131 -6.78 -7.42 0.79
CA GLY A 131 -7.66 -8.15 -0.12
C GLY A 131 -7.71 -9.65 0.16
N SER A 132 -8.45 -10.38 -0.68
CA SER A 132 -8.46 -11.85 -0.69
C SER A 132 -7.19 -12.42 -1.31
N ALA A 133 -6.97 -13.72 -1.14
CA ALA A 133 -5.87 -14.46 -1.72
C ALA A 133 -5.94 -14.43 -3.26
N GLU A 134 -7.14 -14.53 -3.84
CA GLU A 134 -7.37 -14.38 -5.28
C GLU A 134 -6.98 -12.98 -5.77
N GLN A 135 -7.41 -11.93 -5.07
CA GLN A 135 -7.02 -10.56 -5.39
C GLN A 135 -5.50 -10.39 -5.30
N GLY A 136 -4.86 -10.96 -4.27
CA GLY A 136 -3.41 -10.93 -4.11
C GLY A 136 -2.68 -11.59 -5.27
N LEU A 137 -3.13 -12.76 -5.71
CA LEU A 137 -2.55 -13.48 -6.84
C LEU A 137 -2.59 -12.66 -8.14
N ARG A 138 -3.69 -11.95 -8.41
CA ARG A 138 -3.81 -11.09 -9.61
C ARG A 138 -2.77 -9.96 -9.65
N TYR A 139 -2.42 -9.39 -8.50
CA TYR A 139 -1.32 -8.42 -8.40
C TYR A 139 0.04 -9.10 -8.57
N LEU A 140 0.25 -10.27 -7.96
CA LEU A 140 1.50 -11.03 -8.05
C LEU A 140 1.79 -11.51 -9.48
N GLU A 141 0.77 -11.94 -10.23
CA GLU A 141 0.87 -12.31 -11.65
C GLU A 141 1.38 -11.16 -12.52
N ARG A 142 1.10 -9.92 -12.13
CA ARG A 142 1.58 -8.68 -12.78
C ARG A 142 2.92 -8.19 -12.20
N GLY A 143 3.57 -8.99 -11.36
CA GLY A 143 4.87 -8.68 -10.78
C GLY A 143 4.84 -7.66 -9.64
N CYS A 144 3.67 -7.29 -9.13
CA CYS A 144 3.54 -6.36 -8.02
C CYS A 144 4.05 -6.98 -6.70
N TYR A 145 4.44 -6.13 -5.76
CA TYR A 145 4.73 -6.49 -4.37
C TYR A 145 3.50 -6.26 -3.51
N LEU A 146 3.32 -7.07 -2.47
CA LEU A 146 2.28 -6.88 -1.47
C LEU A 146 2.91 -6.52 -0.14
N ALA A 147 2.54 -5.36 0.41
CA ALA A 147 2.98 -4.93 1.73
C ALA A 147 1.93 -5.28 2.79
N LEU A 148 2.36 -5.98 3.84
CA LEU A 148 1.50 -6.42 4.92
C LEU A 148 1.72 -5.61 6.20
N THR A 149 0.62 -5.38 6.92
CA THR A 149 0.60 -4.64 8.19
C THR A 149 0.13 -5.50 9.35
N GLY A 150 -0.02 -4.89 10.53
CA GLY A 150 -0.73 -5.50 11.66
C GLY A 150 -2.19 -5.88 11.38
N TYR A 151 -2.74 -5.55 10.20
CA TYR A 151 -4.02 -6.06 9.73
C TYR A 151 -4.10 -7.60 9.74
N VAL A 152 -2.98 -8.31 9.61
CA VAL A 152 -2.93 -9.78 9.74
C VAL A 152 -3.55 -10.28 11.06
N CYS A 153 -3.47 -9.50 12.16
CA CYS A 153 -4.14 -9.81 13.43
C CYS A 153 -5.66 -9.62 13.39
N LYS A 154 -6.15 -8.75 12.50
CA LYS A 154 -7.57 -8.36 12.38
C LYS A 154 -8.30 -9.13 11.30
N ASP A 155 -7.59 -9.68 10.32
CA ASP A 155 -8.16 -10.46 9.23
C ASP A 155 -9.00 -11.63 9.78
N LYS A 156 -10.25 -11.70 9.32
CA LYS A 156 -11.24 -12.72 9.68
C LYS A 156 -11.78 -13.44 8.44
N ALA A 157 -11.38 -13.01 7.24
CA ALA A 157 -11.83 -13.63 6.01
C ALA A 157 -11.22 -15.03 5.88
N ALA A 158 -12.01 -15.99 5.38
CA ALA A 158 -11.55 -17.36 5.19
C ALA A 158 -10.49 -17.45 4.08
N ASP A 159 -10.57 -16.53 3.12
CA ASP A 159 -9.74 -16.38 1.93
C ASP A 159 -8.87 -15.11 1.99
N GLY A 160 -8.67 -14.50 3.16
CA GLY A 160 -7.92 -13.24 3.31
C GLY A 160 -6.40 -13.38 3.28
N VAL A 161 -5.73 -12.35 3.77
CA VAL A 161 -4.26 -12.26 3.93
C VAL A 161 -3.69 -13.46 4.72
N ARG A 162 -4.40 -13.92 5.76
CA ARG A 162 -3.97 -15.10 6.53
C ARG A 162 -3.89 -16.35 5.67
N ARG A 163 -4.87 -16.55 4.77
CA ARG A 163 -4.91 -17.68 3.85
C ARG A 163 -3.80 -17.55 2.82
N LEU A 164 -3.62 -16.36 2.25
CA LEU A 164 -2.53 -16.06 1.31
C LEU A 164 -1.15 -16.43 1.88
N LEU A 165 -0.90 -16.13 3.16
CA LEU A 165 0.33 -16.51 3.86
C LEU A 165 0.39 -18.01 4.20
N ALA A 166 -0.67 -18.56 4.78
CA ALA A 166 -0.71 -19.96 5.23
C ALA A 166 -0.54 -20.95 4.08
N ASP A 167 -1.13 -20.65 2.92
CA ASP A 167 -1.01 -21.45 1.71
C ASP A 167 0.27 -21.12 0.93
N ARG A 168 1.09 -20.17 1.40
CA ARG A 168 2.35 -19.71 0.77
C ARG A 168 2.16 -19.23 -0.67
N LEU A 169 1.03 -18.60 -0.95
CA LEU A 169 0.69 -18.03 -2.24
C LEU A 169 1.41 -16.70 -2.49
N LEU A 170 1.79 -15.98 -1.42
CA LEU A 170 2.64 -14.78 -1.49
C LEU A 170 4.12 -15.17 -1.33
N PRO A 171 4.93 -15.16 -2.41
CA PRO A 171 6.33 -15.54 -2.33
C PRO A 171 7.15 -14.47 -1.60
N LEU A 172 8.22 -14.90 -0.92
CA LEU A 172 9.04 -14.02 -0.08
C LEU A 172 9.72 -12.88 -0.86
N ASP A 173 10.03 -13.08 -2.14
CA ASP A 173 10.63 -12.07 -3.03
C ASP A 173 9.60 -11.06 -3.59
N ARG A 174 8.32 -11.17 -3.18
CA ARG A 174 7.26 -10.19 -3.45
C ARG A 174 6.57 -9.68 -2.18
N LEU A 175 7.01 -10.13 -1.01
CA LEU A 175 6.49 -9.69 0.28
C LEU A 175 7.24 -8.45 0.77
N LEU A 176 6.49 -7.48 1.28
CA LEU A 176 6.98 -6.40 2.12
C LEU A 176 6.21 -6.39 3.44
N VAL A 177 6.78 -5.76 4.47
CA VAL A 177 6.11 -5.52 5.74
C VAL A 177 6.23 -4.06 6.15
N GLU A 178 5.17 -3.53 6.75
CA GLU A 178 5.13 -2.17 7.25
C GLU A 178 4.23 -2.07 8.48
N THR A 179 4.28 -0.95 9.19
CA THR A 179 3.39 -0.72 10.34
C THR A 179 2.14 0.06 9.98
N ASP A 180 2.20 0.89 8.92
CA ASP A 180 1.18 1.89 8.57
C ASP A 180 0.77 2.75 9.77
N SER A 181 1.72 3.00 10.67
CA SER A 181 1.53 3.83 11.88
C SER A 181 1.08 5.24 11.49
N PRO A 182 0.14 5.85 12.23
CA PRO A 182 -0.40 5.43 13.53
C PRO A 182 -1.53 4.39 13.45
N PHE A 183 -1.86 3.86 12.27
CA PHE A 183 -2.93 2.90 12.05
C PHE A 183 -2.42 1.44 12.11
N MET A 184 -3.29 0.49 11.74
CA MET A 184 -2.97 -0.94 11.61
C MET A 184 -2.30 -1.59 12.83
N TYR A 185 -2.72 -1.21 14.04
CA TYR A 185 -2.29 -1.82 15.30
C TYR A 185 -2.31 -3.38 15.25
N PRO A 186 -1.16 -4.05 15.46
CA PRO A 186 -1.08 -5.50 15.51
C PRO A 186 -1.56 -6.00 16.88
N ASN A 187 -2.83 -6.41 16.95
CA ASN A 187 -3.37 -7.02 18.17
C ASN A 187 -2.81 -8.44 18.38
N VAL A 188 -1.59 -8.52 18.90
CA VAL A 188 -0.85 -9.77 19.16
C VAL A 188 -1.54 -10.70 20.16
N ARG A 189 -2.48 -10.17 20.96
CA ARG A 189 -3.28 -10.94 21.95
C ARG A 189 -4.61 -11.45 21.39
N ALA A 190 -4.90 -11.22 20.11
CA ALA A 190 -6.18 -11.61 19.52
C ALA A 190 -6.47 -13.11 19.73
N SER A 191 -7.67 -13.42 20.22
CA SER A 191 -8.08 -14.80 20.52
C SER A 191 -8.09 -15.69 19.27
N LYS A 192 -8.41 -15.11 18.11
CA LYS A 192 -8.46 -15.79 16.80
C LYS A 192 -7.10 -15.98 16.12
N LEU A 193 -5.98 -15.61 16.76
CA LEU A 193 -4.65 -15.95 16.23
C LEU A 193 -4.31 -17.41 16.58
N PRO A 194 -3.86 -18.23 15.62
CA PRO A 194 -3.49 -19.62 15.89
C PRO A 194 -2.38 -19.73 16.95
N PRO A 195 -2.38 -20.77 17.81
CA PRO A 195 -1.36 -20.94 18.84
C PRO A 195 0.08 -20.99 18.29
N HIS A 196 0.29 -21.64 17.15
CA HIS A 196 1.61 -21.71 16.52
C HIS A 196 2.11 -20.33 16.06
N VAL A 197 1.23 -19.45 15.57
CA VAL A 197 1.58 -18.08 15.21
C VAL A 197 1.93 -17.26 16.44
N LYS A 198 1.17 -17.42 17.54
CA LYS A 198 1.47 -16.74 18.81
C LYS A 198 2.82 -17.15 19.38
N ALA A 199 3.19 -18.42 19.23
CA ALA A 199 4.47 -18.93 19.71
C ALA A 199 5.68 -18.35 18.95
N CYS A 200 5.48 -17.79 17.75
CA CYS A 200 6.53 -17.11 17.00
C CYS A 200 6.85 -15.69 17.52
N LEU A 201 5.97 -15.10 18.35
CA LEU A 201 6.16 -13.75 18.85
C LEU A 201 7.22 -13.74 19.96
N THR A 202 8.26 -12.93 19.77
CA THR A 202 9.33 -12.79 20.76
C THR A 202 8.89 -11.89 21.91
N GLU A 203 9.47 -12.11 23.10
CA GLU A 203 9.24 -11.23 24.25
C GLU A 203 9.60 -9.77 23.94
N ARG A 204 10.66 -9.56 23.16
CA ARG A 204 11.08 -8.23 22.70
C ARG A 204 10.01 -7.54 21.86
N SER A 205 9.49 -8.21 20.84
CA SER A 205 8.44 -7.67 19.97
C SER A 205 7.14 -7.41 20.74
N MET A 206 6.75 -8.33 21.63
CA MET A 206 5.62 -8.13 22.52
C MET A 206 5.81 -6.93 23.46
N ASN A 207 7.02 -6.72 23.99
CA ASN A 207 7.33 -5.57 24.85
C ASN A 207 7.20 -4.25 24.08
N PHE A 208 7.67 -4.16 22.83
CA PHE A 208 7.48 -2.96 22.01
C PHE A 208 6.00 -2.65 21.77
N VAL A 209 5.22 -3.66 21.34
CA VAL A 209 3.79 -3.50 21.07
C VAL A 209 3.05 -3.10 22.35
N ASN A 210 3.27 -3.78 23.47
CA ASN A 210 2.55 -3.53 24.72
C ASN A 210 2.91 -2.19 25.38
N ARG A 211 4.14 -1.71 25.19
CA ARG A 211 4.63 -0.48 25.85
C ARG A 211 4.33 0.77 25.04
N TYR A 212 4.43 0.71 23.72
CA TYR A 212 4.38 1.89 22.87
C TYR A 212 3.16 1.96 21.96
N CYS A 213 2.49 0.83 21.71
CA CYS A 213 1.35 0.77 20.82
C CYS A 213 0.04 0.57 21.59
N THR A 214 -1.04 1.10 21.04
CA THR A 214 -2.41 0.91 21.52
C THR A 214 -3.34 0.68 20.33
N PHE A 215 -4.58 0.28 20.60
CA PHE A 215 -5.58 0.14 19.55
C PHE A 215 -5.83 1.44 18.75
N GLN A 216 -5.62 2.60 19.38
CA GLN A 216 -5.80 3.92 18.77
C GLN A 216 -4.53 4.46 18.11
N ARG A 217 -3.35 3.97 18.52
CA ARG A 217 -2.06 4.48 18.03
C ARG A 217 -1.03 3.36 17.93
N ASN A 218 -0.70 2.99 16.71
CA ASN A 218 0.41 2.12 16.40
C ASN A 218 1.70 2.93 16.23
N GLU A 219 2.86 2.26 16.31
CA GLU A 219 4.17 2.91 16.22
C GLU A 219 5.11 2.09 15.30
N PRO A 220 6.12 2.71 14.67
CA PRO A 220 7.10 2.00 13.83
C PRO A 220 7.81 0.85 14.56
N CYS A 221 7.96 0.94 15.88
CA CYS A 221 8.56 -0.11 16.70
C CYS A 221 7.76 -1.43 16.72
N ALA A 222 6.53 -1.44 16.21
CA ALA A 222 5.71 -2.64 16.04
C ALA A 222 6.13 -3.52 14.84
N LEU A 223 7.01 -3.03 13.95
CA LEU A 223 7.40 -3.73 12.73
C LEU A 223 7.92 -5.17 12.97
N PRO A 224 8.78 -5.44 13.97
CA PRO A 224 9.23 -6.81 14.25
C PRO A 224 8.07 -7.78 14.58
N ALA A 225 7.02 -7.30 15.25
CA ALA A 225 5.85 -8.12 15.53
C ALA A 225 5.10 -8.47 14.23
N VAL A 226 4.99 -7.55 13.27
CA VAL A 226 4.38 -7.83 11.95
C VAL A 226 5.17 -8.90 11.20
N VAL A 227 6.50 -8.82 11.22
CA VAL A 227 7.39 -9.84 10.63
C VAL A 227 7.18 -11.21 11.27
N GLU A 228 7.18 -11.27 12.60
CA GLU A 228 7.00 -12.53 13.35
C GLU A 228 5.61 -13.14 13.11
N LEU A 229 4.56 -12.32 13.01
CA LEU A 229 3.22 -12.77 12.65
C LEU A 229 3.20 -13.37 11.23
N ALA A 230 3.78 -12.66 10.25
CA ALA A 230 3.86 -13.16 8.87
C ALA A 230 4.65 -14.49 8.81
N ALA A 231 5.78 -14.57 9.51
CA ALA A 231 6.60 -15.78 9.60
C ALA A 231 5.83 -16.96 10.20
N GLY A 232 5.05 -16.72 11.27
CA GLY A 232 4.20 -17.73 11.89
C GLY A 232 3.18 -18.31 10.93
N PHE A 233 2.51 -17.47 10.12
CA PHE A 233 1.57 -17.96 9.11
C PHE A 233 2.27 -18.69 7.95
N LEU A 234 3.44 -18.20 7.50
CA LEU A 234 4.21 -18.84 6.43
C LEU A 234 4.83 -20.20 6.84
N GLY A 235 4.96 -20.45 8.14
CA GLY A 235 5.77 -21.55 8.67
C GLY A 235 7.24 -21.39 8.26
N ARG A 236 7.78 -20.19 8.44
CA ARG A 236 9.18 -19.79 8.18
C ARG A 236 9.79 -19.18 9.42
N SER A 237 11.12 -19.08 9.48
CA SER A 237 11.76 -18.34 10.56
C SER A 237 11.50 -16.83 10.41
N ALA A 238 11.40 -16.12 11.52
CA ALA A 238 11.29 -14.65 11.49
C ALA A 238 12.52 -14.01 10.84
N GLN A 239 13.70 -14.63 10.94
CA GLN A 239 14.93 -14.18 10.30
C GLN A 239 14.84 -14.25 8.77
N ASP A 240 14.31 -15.34 8.21
CA ASP A 240 14.16 -15.47 6.74
C ASP A 240 13.20 -14.41 6.19
N VAL A 241 12.07 -14.20 6.88
CA VAL A 241 11.09 -13.17 6.47
C VAL A 241 11.69 -11.77 6.62
N ALA A 242 12.39 -11.49 7.73
CA ALA A 242 13.05 -10.21 7.94
C ALA A 242 14.09 -9.91 6.84
N LEU A 243 14.95 -10.88 6.52
CA LEU A 243 15.96 -10.73 5.48
C LEU A 243 15.34 -10.53 4.10
N ALA A 244 14.36 -11.35 3.72
CA ALA A 244 13.71 -11.23 2.42
C ALA A 244 13.01 -9.88 2.25
N THR A 245 12.20 -9.48 3.24
CA THR A 245 11.47 -8.21 3.18
C THR A 245 12.39 -6.98 3.25
N ALA A 246 13.48 -7.05 4.02
CA ALA A 246 14.51 -6.01 4.02
C ALA A 246 15.23 -5.91 2.67
N PHE A 247 15.62 -7.03 2.08
CA PHE A 247 16.24 -7.06 0.75
C PHE A 247 15.32 -6.50 -0.33
N ASN A 248 14.04 -6.89 -0.32
CA ASN A 248 13.05 -6.34 -1.25
C ASN A 248 12.94 -4.82 -1.11
N ALA A 249 12.85 -4.30 0.11
CA ALA A 249 12.77 -2.86 0.37
C ALA A 249 14.04 -2.12 -0.11
N LEU A 250 15.23 -2.65 0.21
CA LEU A 250 16.51 -2.07 -0.24
C LEU A 250 16.58 -2.01 -1.78
N LYS A 251 16.20 -3.10 -2.44
CA LYS A 251 16.18 -3.21 -3.90
C LYS A 251 15.19 -2.24 -4.54
N LEU A 252 13.98 -2.13 -3.97
CA LEU A 252 12.92 -1.29 -4.52
C LEU A 252 13.25 0.19 -4.38
N PHE A 253 13.59 0.63 -3.18
CA PHE A 253 13.72 2.05 -2.86
C PHE A 253 15.16 2.58 -2.98
N GLY A 254 16.09 1.78 -3.50
CA GLY A 254 17.47 2.21 -3.74
C GLY A 254 18.22 2.65 -2.47
N LEU A 255 17.90 2.05 -1.32
CA LEU A 255 18.34 2.50 0.00
C LEU A 255 19.77 2.04 0.38
N SER A 256 20.54 1.59 -0.60
CA SER A 256 21.96 1.29 -0.46
C SER A 256 22.75 2.60 -0.43
N HIS A 257 23.48 2.81 0.67
CA HIS A 257 24.40 3.94 0.92
C HIS A 257 25.35 4.25 -0.23
#